data_AF-A0A7V3RMI2-F1
#
_entry.id   AF-A0A7V3RMI2-F1
#
_cell.length_a   1.000
_cell.length_b   1.000
_cell.length_c   1.000
_cell.angle_alpha   90.00
_cell.angle_beta   90.00
_cell.angle_gamma   90.00
#
_symmetry.space_group_name_H-M   'P 1'
#
loop_
_entity.id
_entity.type
_entity.pdbx_description
1 polymer ?
#
loop_
_entity_poly.entity_id
_entity_poly.type
_entity_poly.pdbx_seq_one_letter_code
_entity_poly.pdbx_strand_id
1 'polypeptide(L)' 'MDTTTPASELERRKQLRLRLRRDLVIEAQKYEGRTYHVVKDPVSLRYYRLKDNEYFLLQFLDGKHTLEEAQKEYE' A
#
# COMPACT_ATOMS: atom_id res chain seq x y z
N MET A 1 8.06 16.77 -28.77
CA MET A 1 6.80 16.01 -28.58
C MET A 1 7.23 14.61 -28.17
N ASP A 2 7.52 14.45 -26.88
CA ASP A 2 8.09 13.22 -26.34
C ASP A 2 7.00 12.18 -26.13
N THR A 3 6.85 11.29 -27.11
CA THR A 3 6.07 10.05 -26.97
C THR A 3 6.87 9.08 -26.09
N THR A 4 6.88 9.29 -24.78
CA THR A 4 7.38 8.28 -23.83
C THR A 4 6.34 7.17 -23.74
N THR A 5 6.69 6.02 -24.32
CA THR A 5 5.90 4.79 -24.37
C THR A 5 5.35 4.40 -22.98
N PRO A 6 4.04 4.14 -22.84
CA PRO A 6 3.38 3.89 -21.54
C PRO A 6 3.92 2.66 -20.79
N ALA A 7 4.50 1.69 -21.50
CA ALA A 7 5.13 0.52 -20.90
C ALA A 7 6.35 0.88 -20.03
N SER A 8 7.14 1.88 -20.45
CA SER A 8 8.34 2.30 -19.70
C SER A 8 8.01 2.97 -18.36
N GLU A 9 6.86 3.65 -18.29
CA GLU A 9 6.36 4.32 -17.10
C GLU A 9 5.85 3.31 -16.06
N LEU A 10 5.15 2.25 -16.50
CA LEU A 10 4.69 1.18 -15.62
C LEU A 10 5.86 0.42 -14.98
N GLU A 11 6.87 0.09 -15.78
CA GLU A 11 8.08 -0.59 -15.32
C GLU A 11 8.86 0.26 -14.31
N ARG A 12 8.94 1.58 -14.53
CA ARG A 12 9.51 2.50 -13.52
C ARG A 12 8.73 2.52 -12.22
N ARG A 13 7.39 2.49 -12.29
CA ARG A 13 6.54 2.50 -11.08
C ARG A 13 6.73 1.24 -10.25
N LYS A 14 6.94 0.09 -10.86
CA LYS A 14 7.23 -1.18 -10.15
C LYS A 14 8.53 -1.12 -9.34
N GLN A 15 9.51 -0.35 -9.80
CA GLN A 15 10.81 -0.18 -9.12
C GLN A 15 10.78 0.86 -7.99
N LEU A 16 9.66 1.55 -7.79
CA LEU A 16 9.54 2.56 -6.74
C LEU A 16 9.51 1.88 -5.36
N ARG A 17 10.32 2.42 -4.44
CA ARG A 17 10.28 2.08 -3.03
C ARG A 17 9.34 3.04 -2.34
N LEU A 18 8.13 2.56 -2.06
CA LEU A 18 7.12 3.33 -1.37
C LEU A 18 7.24 3.10 0.13
N ARG A 19 7.04 4.18 0.88
CA ARG A 19 7.11 4.15 2.34
C ARG A 19 5.83 4.70 2.93
N LEU A 20 5.24 3.95 3.84
CA LEU A 20 4.11 4.41 4.63
C LEU A 20 4.50 5.60 5.52
N ARG A 21 3.61 6.59 5.61
CA ARG A 21 3.79 7.70 6.54
C ARG A 21 3.77 7.15 7.97
N ARG A 22 4.85 7.41 8.72
CA ARG A 22 5.07 6.87 10.09
C ARG A 22 4.02 7.27 11.11
N ASP A 23 3.29 8.34 10.82
CA ASP A 23 2.29 8.95 11.70
C ASP A 23 0.89 8.31 11.51
N LEU A 24 0.73 7.40 10.54
CA LEU A 24 -0.52 6.68 10.34
C LEU A 24 -0.73 5.65 11.46
N VAL A 25 -1.93 5.66 12.05
CA VAL A 25 -2.31 4.69 13.07
C VAL A 25 -3.12 3.59 12.40
N ILE A 26 -2.72 2.33 12.59
CA ILE A 26 -3.41 1.18 11.99
C ILE A 26 -3.93 0.28 13.11
N GLU A 27 -5.22 -0.04 13.08
CA GLU A 27 -5.88 -0.88 14.07
C GLU A 27 -6.64 -2.03 13.39
N ALA A 28 -6.48 -3.25 13.91
CA ALA A 28 -7.26 -4.40 13.46
C ALA A 28 -8.62 -4.42 14.19
N GLN A 29 -9.70 -4.37 13.42
CA GLN A 29 -11.07 -4.42 13.91
C GLN A 29 -11.79 -5.64 13.33
N LYS A 30 -12.31 -6.51 14.20
CA LYS A 30 -13.18 -7.60 13.79
C LYS A 30 -14.63 -7.11 13.74
N TYR A 31 -15.26 -7.23 12.58
CA TYR A 31 -16.65 -6.85 12.35
C TYR A 31 -17.37 -7.94 11.57
N GLU A 32 -18.51 -8.41 12.08
CA GLU A 32 -19.33 -9.47 11.47
C GLU A 32 -18.52 -10.73 11.04
N GLY A 33 -17.57 -11.15 11.88
CA GLY A 33 -16.74 -12.32 11.62
C GLY A 33 -15.62 -12.11 10.60
N ARG A 34 -15.43 -10.89 10.08
CA ARG A 34 -14.34 -10.52 9.18
C ARG A 34 -13.36 -9.57 9.87
N THR A 35 -12.06 -9.76 9.60
CA THR A 35 -11.02 -8.85 10.07
C THR A 35 -10.86 -7.72 9.07
N TYR A 36 -10.93 -6.49 9.56
CA TYR A 36 -10.65 -5.27 8.80
C TYR A 36 -9.52 -4.50 9.47
N HIS A 37 -8.66 -3.89 8.69
CA HIS A 37 -7.62 -2.99 9.19
C HIS A 37 -8.05 -1.55 8.93
N VAL A 38 -8.27 -0.80 10.00
CA VAL A 38 -8.65 0.63 9.93
C VAL A 38 -7.38 1.47 10.03
N VAL A 39 -7.09 2.21 8.97
CA VAL A 39 -6.01 3.21 8.94
C VAL A 39 -6.61 4.58 9.27
N LYS A 40 -6.15 5.18 10.35
CA LYS A 40 -6.51 6.52 10.80
C LYS A 40 -5.42 7.49 10.35
N ASP A 41 -5.79 8.48 9.54
CA ASP A 41 -4.90 9.56 9.16
C ASP A 41 -5.17 10.81 10.02
N PRO A 42 -4.28 11.14 10.98
CA PRO A 42 -4.45 12.30 11.85
C PRO A 42 -4.29 13.65 11.14
N VAL A 43 -3.60 13.69 10.00
CA VAL A 43 -3.35 14.94 9.25
C VAL A 43 -4.53 15.22 8.31
N SER A 44 -4.99 14.19 7.60
CA SER A 44 -6.11 14.33 6.65
C SER A 44 -7.49 14.24 7.32
N LEU A 45 -7.55 13.80 8.58
CA LEU A 45 -8.78 13.41 9.29
C LEU A 45 -9.61 12.38 8.52
N ARG A 46 -8.92 11.45 7.84
CA ARG A 46 -9.54 10.41 7.01
C ARG A 46 -9.32 9.03 7.61
N TYR A 47 -10.31 8.18 7.40
CA TYR A 47 -10.31 6.80 7.84
C TYR A 47 -10.46 5.90 6.63
N TYR A 48 -9.56 4.94 6.51
CA TYR A 48 -9.57 3.95 5.45
C TYR A 48 -9.79 2.57 6.06
N ARG A 49 -10.69 1.78 5.48
CA ARG A 49 -10.90 0.38 5.86
C ARG A 49 -10.29 -0.50 4.80
N LEU A 50 -9.35 -1.32 5.22
CA LEU A 50 -8.63 -2.25 4.37
C LEU A 50 -8.97 -3.67 4.77
N LYS A 51 -9.03 -4.54 3.77
CA LYS A 51 -9.14 -5.98 3.98
C LYS A 51 -7.76 -6.55 4.32
N ASP A 52 -7.72 -7.80 4.73
CA ASP A 52 -6.50 -8.54 5.06
C ASP A 52 -5.46 -8.47 3.92
N ASN A 53 -5.89 -8.73 2.69
CA ASN A 53 -5.05 -8.65 1.48
C ASN A 53 -4.43 -7.27 1.24
N GLU A 54 -5.19 -6.19 1.49
CA GLU A 54 -4.71 -4.82 1.32
C GLU A 54 -3.77 -4.41 2.46
N TYR A 55 -4.03 -4.92 3.66
CA TYR A 55 -3.15 -4.74 4.80
C TYR A 55 -1.80 -5.44 4.60
N PHE A 56 -1.78 -6.63 3.98
CA PHE A 56 -0.54 -7.30 3.60
C PHE A 56 0.34 -6.39 2.71
N LEU A 57 -0.26 -5.78 1.68
CA LEU A 57 0.47 -4.86 0.81
C LEU A 57 1.02 -3.64 1.57
N LEU A 58 0.28 -3.11 2.55
CA LEU A 58 0.76 -2.01 3.40
C LEU A 58 2.01 -2.39 4.20
N GLN A 59 2.16 -3.64 4.63
CA GLN A 59 3.34 -4.09 5.37
C GLN A 59 4.61 -4.07 4.51
N PHE A 60 4.48 -4.26 3.19
CA PHE A 60 5.57 -4.14 2.23
C PHE A 60 5.96 -2.69 1.93
N LEU A 61 5.13 -1.70 2.27
CA LEU A 61 5.43 -0.27 2.09
C LEU A 61 6.36 0.27 3.20
N ASP A 62 7.49 -0.39 3.43
CA ASP A 62 8.48 -0.02 4.45
C ASP A 62 9.57 0.92 3.94
N GLY A 63 9.60 1.17 2.61
CA GLY A 63 10.61 1.95 1.92
C GLY A 63 11.88 1.17 1.57
N LYS A 64 11.92 -0.14 1.83
CA LYS A 64 13.01 -1.03 1.43
C LYS A 64 12.62 -1.86 0.23
N HIS A 65 11.40 -2.40 0.25
CA HIS A 65 10.87 -3.22 -0.83
C HIS A 65 10.30 -2.36 -1.96
N THR A 66 10.38 -2.90 -3.16
CA THR A 66 9.79 -2.37 -4.38
C THR A 66 8.39 -2.94 -4.59
N LEU A 67 7.58 -2.25 -5.40
CA LEU A 67 6.25 -2.75 -5.76
C LEU A 67 6.30 -4.07 -6.54
N GLU A 68 7.38 -4.33 -7.30
CA GLU A 68 7.59 -5.60 -7.98
C GLU A 68 7.76 -6.77 -7.00
N GLU A 69 8.55 -6.57 -5.93
CA GLU A 69 8.77 -7.59 -4.89
C GLU A 69 7.47 -7.86 -4.13
N ALA A 70 6.73 -6.80 -3.77
CA ALA A 70 5.44 -6.95 -3.13
C ALA A 70 4.42 -7.70 -4.01
N GLN A 71 4.48 -7.51 -5.33
CA GLN A 71 3.64 -8.25 -6.28
C GLN A 71 4.00 -9.74 -6.32
N LYS A 72 5.29 -10.08 -6.36
CA LYS A 72 5.77 -11.48 -6.38
C LYS A 72 5.42 -12.24 -5.10
N GLU A 73 5.41 -11.57 -3.95
CA GLU A 73 5.05 -12.19 -2.67
C GLU A 73 3.52 -12.31 -2.45
N TYR A 74 2.73 -11.62 -3.29
CA TYR A 74 1.27 -11.67 -3.23
C TYR A 74 0.66 -12.73 -4.18
N GLU A 75 1.38 -13.12 -5.24
CA GLU A 75 1.03 -14.25 -6.15
C GLU A 75 1.28 -15.61 -5.50
#